data_AF-A0A352A0L3-F1
#
_entry.id   AF-A0A352A0L3-F1
#
_cell.length_a   1.000
_cell.length_b   1.000
_cell.length_c   1.000
_cell.angle_alpha   90.00
_cell.angle_beta   90.00
_cell.angle_gamma   90.00
#
_symmetry.space_group_name_H-M   'P 1'
#
loop_
_entity.id
_entity.type
_entity.pdbx_description
1 polymer ?
#
loop_
_entity_poly.entity_id
_entity_poly.type
_entity_poly.pdbx_seq_one_letter_code
_entity_poly.pdbx_strand_id
1 'polypeptide(L)'
;MSDSTAITTQTATIFAELVSIHPLSEFEETTFLDLLEHSLSLSVTEKKRVIDAIPTLSQFQIDELTKVFVDEREEFKKLLSKEGDTIKELVVKSRDGWKQLGEIYTQERAQKAKQNEDQVKIDEMKKSLGI
;
A
#
# COMPACT_ATOMS: atom_id res chain seq x y z
N MET A 1 11.78 20.20 9.71
CA MET A 1 10.40 19.91 9.28
C MET A 1 10.31 19.46 7.81
N SER A 2 11.43 19.42 7.06
CA SER A 2 11.42 19.14 5.61
C SER A 2 11.38 17.65 5.23
N ASP A 3 11.75 16.73 6.13
CA ASP A 3 11.84 15.30 5.78
C ASP A 3 10.47 14.59 5.78
N SER A 4 9.52 15.01 6.63
CA SER A 4 8.23 14.31 6.75
C SER A 4 7.32 14.50 5.53
N THR A 5 7.42 15.64 4.83
CA THR A 5 6.63 15.90 3.63
C THR A 5 7.16 15.10 2.44
N ALA A 6 8.48 15.00 2.29
CA ALA A 6 9.12 14.25 1.21
C ALA A 6 8.80 12.73 1.27
N ILE A 7 8.82 12.14 2.47
CA ILE A 7 8.51 10.72 2.68
C ILE A 7 7.04 10.42 2.37
N THR A 8 6.13 11.32 2.74
CA THR A 8 4.69 11.16 2.48
C THR A 8 4.40 11.22 0.98
N THR A 9 5.02 12.17 0.27
CA THR A 9 4.89 12.28 -1.20
C THR A 9 5.47 11.07 -1.92
N GLN A 10 6.64 10.58 -1.49
CA GLN A 10 7.27 9.40 -2.08
C GLN A 10 6.43 8.13 -1.88
N THR A 11 5.83 7.98 -0.70
CA THR A 11 4.93 6.85 -0.39
C THR A 11 3.67 6.87 -1.26
N ALA A 12 3.04 8.04 -1.42
CA ALA A 12 1.87 8.21 -2.28
C ALA A 12 2.17 7.85 -3.74
N THR A 13 3.35 8.22 -4.25
CA THR A 13 3.80 7.84 -5.59
C THR A 13 3.96 6.33 -5.74
N ILE A 14 4.57 5.65 -4.76
CA ILE A 14 4.76 4.20 -4.80
C ILE A 14 3.42 3.46 -4.86
N PHE A 15 2.44 3.87 -4.05
CA PHE A 15 1.12 3.23 -4.07
C PHE A 15 0.40 3.45 -5.39
N ALA A 16 0.42 4.67 -5.93
CA ALA A 16 -0.17 4.95 -7.24
C ALA A 16 0.45 4.06 -8.34
N GLU A 17 1.77 3.91 -8.36
CA GLU A 17 2.45 3.03 -9.32
C GLU A 17 2.04 1.57 -9.17
N LEU A 18 1.90 1.06 -7.94
CA LEU A 18 1.50 -0.33 -7.69
C LEU A 18 0.05 -0.58 -8.12
N VAL A 19 -0.85 0.36 -7.82
CA VAL A 19 -2.26 0.23 -8.14
C VAL A 19 -2.51 0.35 -9.64
N SER A 20 -1.76 1.19 -10.37
CA SER A 20 -1.89 1.36 -11.83
C SER A 20 -1.71 0.08 -12.65
N ILE A 21 -1.20 -0.99 -12.05
CA ILE A 21 -1.04 -2.30 -12.67
C ILE A 21 -2.28 -3.15 -12.34
N HIS A 22 -3.38 -2.93 -13.05
CA HIS A 22 -4.64 -3.64 -12.86
C HIS A 22 -5.24 -4.15 -14.20
N PRO A 23 -4.61 -5.11 -14.89
CA PRO A 23 -5.04 -5.52 -16.24
C PRO A 23 -6.41 -6.20 -16.31
N LEU A 24 -7.00 -6.58 -15.17
CA LEU A 24 -8.25 -7.33 -15.07
C LEU A 24 -9.44 -6.51 -14.53
N SER A 25 -9.23 -5.20 -14.31
CA SER A 25 -10.24 -4.30 -13.75
C SER A 25 -10.00 -2.85 -14.15
N GLU A 26 -11.04 -2.04 -14.15
CA GLU A 26 -11.04 -0.59 -14.32
C GLU A 26 -11.74 0.05 -13.10
N PHE A 27 -11.03 0.91 -12.38
CA PHE A 27 -11.58 1.59 -11.20
C PHE A 27 -10.84 2.90 -10.91
N GLU A 28 -11.44 3.76 -10.09
CA GLU A 28 -10.82 5.01 -9.66
C GLU A 28 -9.74 4.75 -8.59
N GLU A 29 -8.49 4.58 -9.02
CA GLU A 29 -7.35 4.21 -8.18
C GLU A 29 -7.18 5.13 -6.97
N THR A 30 -7.34 6.44 -7.16
CA THR A 30 -7.19 7.43 -6.09
C THR A 30 -8.28 7.26 -5.03
N THR A 31 -9.51 7.00 -5.46
CA THR A 31 -10.64 6.76 -4.55
C THR A 31 -10.46 5.44 -3.80
N PHE A 32 -10.02 4.40 -4.50
CA PHE A 32 -9.75 3.10 -3.89
C PHE A 32 -8.63 3.18 -2.85
N LEU A 33 -7.54 3.88 -3.16
CA LEU A 33 -6.44 4.12 -2.22
C LEU A 33 -6.88 4.95 -1.01
N ASP A 34 -7.69 5.99 -1.19
CA ASP A 34 -8.27 6.76 -0.08
C ASP A 34 -9.11 5.87 0.85
N LEU A 35 -9.94 4.99 0.27
CA LEU A 35 -10.74 4.04 1.03
C LEU A 35 -9.85 3.04 1.78
N LEU A 36 -8.83 2.49 1.12
CA LEU A 36 -7.92 1.52 1.70
C LEU A 36 -7.06 2.11 2.82
N GLU A 37 -6.52 3.33 2.65
CA GLU A 37 -5.75 4.05 3.67
C GLU A 37 -6.58 4.25 4.96
N HIS A 38 -7.83 4.67 4.79
CA HIS A 38 -8.72 5.00 5.90
C HIS A 38 -9.49 3.81 6.47
N SER A 39 -9.37 2.61 5.89
CA SER A 39 -9.97 1.39 6.45
C SER A 39 -9.40 1.12 7.85
N LEU A 40 -10.27 1.00 8.85
CA LEU A 40 -9.89 0.77 10.25
C LEU A 40 -9.89 -0.73 10.60
N SER A 41 -10.53 -1.54 9.78
CA SER A 41 -10.66 -2.99 9.95
C SER A 41 -9.44 -3.75 9.42
N LEU A 42 -8.65 -3.14 8.52
CA LEU A 42 -7.47 -3.78 7.96
C LEU A 42 -6.19 -3.42 8.70
N SER A 43 -5.41 -4.43 9.07
CA SER A 43 -4.03 -4.31 9.51
C SER A 43 -3.07 -3.97 8.36
N VAL A 44 -1.84 -3.59 8.70
CA VAL A 44 -0.78 -3.27 7.71
C VAL A 44 -0.55 -4.41 6.73
N THR A 45 -0.54 -5.65 7.22
CA THR A 45 -0.32 -6.85 6.38
C THR A 45 -1.51 -7.15 5.48
N GLU A 46 -2.73 -6.85 5.91
CA GLU A 46 -3.93 -6.97 5.07
C GLU A 46 -3.96 -5.91 3.98
N LYS A 47 -3.66 -4.66 4.33
CA LYS A 47 -3.52 -3.57 3.34
C LYS A 47 -2.45 -3.91 2.29
N LYS A 48 -1.29 -4.45 2.72
CA LYS A 48 -0.26 -4.96 1.81
C LYS A 48 -0.80 -6.04 0.87
N ARG A 49 -1.52 -7.04 1.42
CA ARG A 49 -2.10 -8.12 0.62
C ARG A 49 -3.12 -7.63 -0.39
N VAL A 50 -3.91 -6.61 -0.05
CA VAL A 50 -4.84 -5.97 -0.99
C VAL A 50 -4.06 -5.35 -2.14
N ILE A 51 -3.07 -4.50 -1.84
CA ILE A 51 -2.26 -3.82 -2.87
C ILE A 51 -1.54 -4.84 -3.77
N ASP A 52 -0.89 -5.85 -3.18
CA ASP A 52 -0.16 -6.88 -3.92
C ASP A 52 -1.09 -7.75 -4.79
N ALA A 53 -2.37 -7.89 -4.42
CA ALA A 53 -3.34 -8.70 -5.15
C ALA A 53 -3.99 -7.96 -6.33
N ILE A 54 -4.01 -6.62 -6.33
CA ILE A 54 -4.68 -5.79 -7.35
C ILE A 54 -4.45 -6.26 -8.81
N PRO A 55 -3.23 -6.60 -9.24
CA PRO A 55 -2.99 -7.05 -10.62
C PRO A 55 -3.75 -8.33 -11.01
N THR A 56 -4.20 -9.09 -10.02
CA THR A 56 -4.89 -10.38 -10.17
C THR A 56 -6.37 -10.33 -9.82
N LEU A 57 -6.87 -9.20 -9.30
CA LEU A 57 -8.27 -9.05 -8.95
C LEU A 57 -9.11 -8.74 -10.19
N SER A 58 -10.22 -9.45 -10.33
CA SER A 58 -11.25 -9.13 -11.32
C SER A 58 -12.04 -7.88 -10.92
N GLN A 59 -12.71 -7.24 -11.89
CA GLN A 59 -13.61 -6.12 -11.65
C GLN A 59 -14.57 -6.34 -10.48
N PHE A 60 -15.25 -7.49 -10.47
CA PHE A 60 -16.20 -7.82 -9.41
C PHE A 60 -15.56 -7.83 -8.02
N GLN A 61 -14.31 -8.31 -7.90
CA GLN A 61 -13.61 -8.33 -6.62
C GLN A 61 -13.21 -6.93 -6.17
N ILE A 62 -12.79 -6.06 -7.11
CA ILE A 62 -12.50 -4.66 -6.81
C ILE A 62 -13.77 -3.91 -6.38
N ASP A 63 -14.89 -4.13 -7.07
CA ASP A 63 -16.17 -3.50 -6.75
C ASP A 63 -16.66 -3.91 -5.36
N GLU A 64 -16.58 -5.20 -5.02
CA GLU A 64 -16.96 -5.70 -3.70
C GLU A 64 -16.03 -5.17 -2.60
N LEU A 65 -14.72 -5.11 -2.82
CA LEU A 65 -13.79 -4.48 -1.87
C LEU A 65 -14.11 -3.00 -1.66
N THR A 66 -14.35 -2.27 -2.75
CA THR A 66 -14.71 -0.85 -2.70
C THR A 66 -15.98 -0.65 -1.89
N LYS A 67 -17.00 -1.47 -2.15
CA LYS A 67 -18.27 -1.43 -1.42
C LYS A 67 -18.07 -1.72 0.06
N VAL A 68 -17.29 -2.75 0.40
CA VAL A 68 -16.97 -3.08 1.81
C VAL A 68 -16.31 -1.90 2.52
N PHE A 69 -15.37 -1.19 1.88
CA PHE A 69 -14.73 -0.03 2.50
C PHE A 69 -15.67 1.18 2.65
N VAL A 70 -16.57 1.38 1.68
CA VAL A 70 -17.60 2.44 1.78
C VAL A 70 -18.57 2.14 2.92
N ASP A 71 -19.06 0.91 3.01
CA ASP A 71 -19.97 0.47 4.07
C ASP A 71 -19.30 0.58 5.45
N GLU A 72 -18.04 0.13 5.55
CA GLU A 72 -17.20 0.29 6.74
C GLU A 72 -17.12 1.75 7.20
N ARG A 73 -16.82 2.67 6.28
CA ARG A 73 -16.69 4.11 6.60
C ARG A 73 -18.00 4.66 7.19
N GLU A 74 -19.15 4.28 6.63
CA GLU A 74 -20.45 4.70 7.14
C GLU A 74 -20.80 4.05 8.49
N GLU A 75 -20.39 2.82 8.74
CA GLU A 75 -20.56 2.16 10.04
C GLU A 75 -19.73 2.83 11.13
N PHE A 76 -18.44 3.07 10.88
CA PHE A 76 -17.58 3.79 11.85
C PHE A 76 -18.07 5.21 12.11
N LYS A 77 -18.59 5.89 11.08
CA LYS A 77 -19.19 7.23 11.25
C LYS A 77 -20.37 7.24 12.19
N LYS A 78 -21.22 6.20 12.18
CA LYS A 78 -22.32 6.05 13.15
C LYS A 78 -21.78 5.83 14.57
N LEU A 79 -20.70 5.05 14.69
CA LEU A 79 -20.05 4.75 15.96
C LEU A 79 -19.28 5.93 16.56
N LEU A 80 -18.83 6.92 15.77
CA LEU A 80 -18.16 8.14 16.26
C LEU A 80 -18.93 8.86 17.37
N SER A 81 -20.26 8.84 17.31
CA SER A 81 -21.14 9.46 18.31
C SER A 81 -21.13 8.75 19.67
N LYS A 82 -20.70 7.48 19.71
CA LYS A 82 -20.73 6.60 20.90
C LYS A 82 -19.32 6.27 21.41
N GLU A 83 -18.39 6.05 20.49
CA GLU A 83 -17.05 5.50 20.75
C GLU A 83 -15.97 6.37 20.10
N GLY A 84 -16.19 7.68 20.06
CA GLY A 84 -15.32 8.62 19.35
C GLY A 84 -13.84 8.56 19.76
N ASP A 85 -13.54 8.31 21.03
CA ASP A 85 -12.15 8.24 21.50
C ASP A 85 -11.45 6.96 21.05
N THR A 86 -12.12 5.79 21.12
CA THR A 86 -11.62 4.53 20.56
C THR A 86 -11.38 4.66 19.06
N ILE A 87 -12.29 5.29 18.32
CA ILE A 87 -12.16 5.46 16.87
C ILE A 87 -11.00 6.41 16.53
N LYS A 88 -10.77 7.48 17.30
CA LYS A 88 -9.58 8.33 17.11
C LYS A 88 -8.29 7.54 17.27
N GLU A 89 -8.19 6.67 18.27
CA GLU A 89 -7.01 5.80 18.45
C GLU A 89 -6.81 4.87 17.26
N LEU A 90 -7.89 4.26 16.76
CA LEU A 90 -7.86 3.40 15.57
C LEU A 90 -7.41 4.19 14.32
N VAL A 91 -7.88 5.42 14.13
CA VAL A 91 -7.46 6.29 13.01
C VAL A 91 -5.96 6.59 13.10
N VAL A 92 -5.44 6.93 14.28
CA VAL A 92 -4.01 7.19 14.47
C VAL A 92 -3.20 5.94 14.14
N LYS A 93 -3.62 4.77 14.65
CA LYS A 93 -2.96 3.49 14.38
C LYS A 93 -3.00 3.12 12.90
N SER A 94 -4.14 3.34 12.22
CA SER A 94 -4.27 3.07 10.78
C SER A 94 -3.32 3.94 9.96
N ARG A 95 -3.28 5.25 10.25
CA ARG A 95 -2.39 6.20 9.59
C ARG A 95 -0.91 5.86 9.78
N ASP A 96 -0.53 5.52 11.00
CA ASP A 96 0.86 5.16 11.30
C ASP A 96 1.22 3.82 10.62
N GLY A 97 0.29 2.88 10.56
CA GLY A 97 0.41 1.65 9.78
C GLY A 97 0.54 1.88 8.27
N TRP A 98 -0.16 2.87 7.71
CA TRP A 98 -0.04 3.24 6.30
C TRP A 98 1.34 3.79 5.95
N LYS A 99 1.90 4.63 6.82
CA LYS A 99 3.29 5.12 6.67
C LYS A 99 4.28 3.96 6.71
N GLN A 100 4.14 3.06 7.68
CA GLN A 100 4.97 1.86 7.79
C GLN A 100 4.87 1.00 6.52
N LEU A 101 3.69 0.88 5.93
CA LEU A 101 3.50 0.15 4.67
C LEU A 101 4.31 0.79 3.52
N GLY A 102 4.29 2.11 3.41
CA GLY A 102 5.11 2.85 2.43
C GLY A 102 6.61 2.63 2.62
N GLU A 103 7.07 2.64 3.86
CA GLU A 103 8.46 2.33 4.20
C GLU A 103 8.85 0.90 3.81
N ILE A 104 7.96 -0.08 4.05
CA ILE A 104 8.17 -1.48 3.63
C ILE A 104 8.38 -1.56 2.12
N TYR A 105 7.50 -0.97 1.31
CA TYR A 105 7.67 -1.01 -0.15
C TYR A 105 8.91 -0.26 -0.63
N THR A 106 9.25 0.85 0.01
CA THR A 106 10.49 1.61 -0.30
C THR A 106 11.72 0.75 -0.03
N GLN A 107 11.75 0.07 1.12
CA GLN A 107 12.84 -0.82 1.50
C GLN A 107 12.92 -2.05 0.58
N GLU A 108 11.79 -2.68 0.25
CA GLU A 108 11.72 -3.81 -0.68
C GLU A 108 12.26 -3.43 -2.07
N ARG A 109 11.90 -2.26 -2.59
CA ARG A 109 12.44 -1.75 -3.87
C ARG A 109 13.94 -1.50 -3.80
N ALA A 110 14.42 -0.84 -2.74
CA ALA A 110 15.85 -0.58 -2.55
C ALA A 110 16.65 -1.89 -2.40
N GLN A 111 16.09 -2.89 -1.71
CA GLN A 111 16.72 -4.19 -1.53
C GLN A 111 16.78 -4.98 -2.84
N LYS A 112 15.70 -5.00 -3.63
CA LYS A 112 15.69 -5.61 -4.97
C LYS A 112 16.70 -4.95 -5.91
N ALA A 113 16.84 -3.63 -5.86
CA ALA A 113 17.84 -2.90 -6.66
C ALA A 113 19.28 -3.31 -6.29
N LYS A 114 19.61 -3.35 -4.99
CA LYS A 114 20.93 -3.81 -4.52
C LYS A 114 21.22 -5.26 -4.88
N GLN A 115 20.24 -6.16 -4.73
CA GLN A 115 20.39 -7.56 -5.10
C GLN A 115 20.66 -7.72 -6.61
N ASN A 116 19.97 -6.94 -7.45
CA ASN A 116 20.23 -6.95 -8.89
C ASN A 116 21.64 -6.43 -9.22
N GLU A 117 22.10 -5.35 -8.57
CA GLU A 117 23.46 -4.83 -8.77
C GLU A 117 24.53 -5.84 -8.35
N ASP A 118 24.36 -6.50 -7.21
CA ASP A 118 25.31 -7.52 -6.72
C ASP A 118 25.32 -8.74 -7.65
N GLN A 119 24.16 -9.15 -8.17
CA GLN A 119 24.07 -10.22 -9.15
C GLN A 119 24.80 -9.88 -10.46
N VAL A 120 24.61 -8.65 -10.99
CA VAL A 120 25.32 -8.18 -12.18
C VAL A 120 26.84 -8.17 -11.95
N LYS A 121 27.32 -7.69 -10.81
CA LYS A 121 28.75 -7.69 -10.46
C LYS A 121 29.31 -9.12 -10.35
N ILE A 122 28.55 -10.05 -9.76
CA ILE A 122 28.94 -11.46 -9.67
C ILE A 122 29.07 -12.07 -11.07
N ASP A 123 28.12 -11.80 -11.96
CA ASP A 123 28.13 -12.35 -13.31
C ASP A 123 29.25 -11.73 -14.18
N GLU A 124 29.56 -10.44 -14.00
CA GLU A 124 30.74 -9.80 -14.59
C GLU A 124 32.05 -10.39 -14.06
N MET A 125 32.15 -10.65 -12.76
CA MET A 125 33.32 -11.31 -12.16
C MET A 125 33.50 -12.74 -12.70
N LYS A 126 32.45 -13.54 -12.78
CA LYS A 126 32.48 -14.89 -13.38
C LYS A 126 32.99 -14.84 -14.83
N LYS A 127 32.42 -13.93 -15.63
CA LYS A 127 32.85 -13.69 -17.01
C LYS A 127 34.32 -13.26 -17.11
N SER A 128 34.80 -12.44 -16.18
CA SER A 128 36.21 -12.01 -16.14
C SER A 128 37.19 -13.12 -15.72
N LEU A 129 36.72 -14.09 -14.93
CA LEU A 129 37.49 -15.24 -14.47
C LEU A 129 37.39 -16.46 -15.41
N GLY A 130 36.56 -16.38 -16.46
CA GLY A 130 36.41 -17.42 -17.47
C GLY A 130 35.64 -18.67 -17.00
N ILE A 131 34.76 -18.51 -15.99
CA ILE A 131 33.92 -19.56 -15.40
C ILE A 131 32.44 -19.26 -15.63
#